data_AF-A0A447KRX8-F1
#
_entry.id   AF-A0A447KRX8-F1
#
_cell.length_a   1.000
_cell.length_b   1.000
_cell.length_c   1.000
_cell.angle_alpha   90.00
_cell.angle_beta   90.00
_cell.angle_gamma   90.00
#
_symmetry.space_group_name_H-M   'P 1'
#
loop_
_entity.id
_entity.type
_entity.pdbx_description
1 polymer ?
#
loop_
_entity_poly.entity_id
_entity_poly.type
_entity_poly.pdbx_seq_one_letter_code
_entity_poly.pdbx_strand_id
1 'polypeptide(L)'
;MNHQRELITPAVSASPVARCTLIKKLGGYGFIECSLLVSFLQLFCNEELGVIELQYIRDKAREFLVKHDNQSDYFSAMRQISQDTHDAITRIIKVPL
;
A
#
# COMPACT_ATOMS: atom_id res chain seq x y z
N MET A 1 -40.85 3.65 -17.15
CA MET A 1 -40.03 2.50 -16.70
C MET A 1 -39.16 2.10 -17.87
N ASN A 2 -37.83 2.12 -17.89
CA ASN A 2 -36.77 2.37 -16.93
C ASN A 2 -35.60 2.98 -17.73
N HIS A 3 -35.13 4.18 -17.36
CA HIS A 3 -33.85 4.66 -17.84
C HIS A 3 -32.77 4.09 -16.92
N GLN A 4 -32.17 2.96 -17.32
CA GLN A 4 -30.96 2.47 -16.67
C GLN A 4 -29.86 3.53 -16.88
N ARG A 5 -29.57 4.28 -15.82
CA ARG A 5 -28.35 5.07 -15.72
C ARG A 5 -27.20 4.09 -15.59
N GLU A 6 -26.43 3.91 -16.65
CA GLU A 6 -25.12 3.29 -16.55
C GLU A 6 -24.26 4.18 -15.64
N LEU A 7 -24.06 3.74 -14.41
CA LEU A 7 -23.05 4.28 -13.52
C LEU A 7 -21.71 3.90 -14.14
N ILE A 8 -21.14 4.81 -14.93
CA ILE A 8 -19.74 4.76 -15.32
C ILE A 8 -18.95 4.94 -14.02
N THR A 9 -18.60 3.84 -13.37
CA THR A 9 -17.56 3.85 -12.36
C THR A 9 -16.27 4.27 -13.08
N PRO A 10 -15.62 5.38 -12.70
CA PRO A 10 -14.32 5.66 -13.26
C PRO A 10 -13.42 4.51 -12.80
N ALA A 11 -12.92 3.73 -13.76
CA ALA A 11 -11.84 2.80 -13.53
C ALA A 11 -10.57 3.62 -13.23
N VAL A 12 -10.55 4.27 -12.05
CA VAL A 12 -9.34 4.82 -11.49
C VAL A 12 -8.48 3.59 -11.22
N SER A 13 -7.47 3.40 -12.07
CA SER A 13 -6.35 2.52 -11.76
C SER A 13 -5.70 3.07 -10.48
N ALA A 14 -6.28 2.72 -9.34
CA ALA A 14 -5.81 3.18 -8.05
C ALA A 14 -4.42 2.58 -7.88
N SER A 15 -3.41 3.46 -7.79
CA SER A 15 -2.03 3.04 -7.60
C SER A 15 -1.98 2.03 -6.45
N PRO A 16 -1.34 0.86 -6.61
CA PRO A 16 -1.30 -0.17 -5.57
C PRO A 16 -0.61 0.31 -4.28
N VAL A 17 0.16 1.41 -4.38
CA VAL A 17 0.85 2.11 -3.31
C VAL A 17 0.25 3.48 -2.98
N ALA A 18 -0.97 3.78 -3.44
CA ALA A 18 -1.67 4.99 -3.02
C ALA A 18 -1.88 4.97 -1.50
N ARG A 19 -1.80 6.13 -0.86
CA ARG A 19 -1.92 6.26 0.60
C ARG A 19 -3.20 5.59 1.12
N CYS A 20 -4.35 5.88 0.51
CA CYS A 20 -5.63 5.28 0.90
C CYS A 20 -5.65 3.75 0.75
N THR A 21 -5.04 3.22 -0.31
CA THR A 21 -4.93 1.78 -0.55
C THR A 21 -4.08 1.10 0.51
N LEU A 22 -2.94 1.69 0.88
CA LEU A 22 -2.06 1.15 1.91
C LEU A 22 -2.72 1.20 3.29
N ILE A 23 -3.39 2.30 3.65
CA ILE A 23 -4.16 2.40 4.90
C ILE A 23 -5.18 1.27 5.00
N LYS A 24 -5.93 1.00 3.92
CA LYS A 24 -6.94 -0.07 3.91
C LYS A 24 -6.31 -1.46 4.08
N LYS A 25 -5.20 -1.75 3.37
CA LYS A 25 -4.50 -3.03 3.47
C LYS A 25 -3.91 -3.24 4.87
N LEU A 26 -3.25 -2.23 5.43
CA LEU A 26 -2.59 -2.30 6.74
C LEU A 26 -3.58 -2.29 7.90
N GLY A 27 -4.67 -1.53 7.81
CA GLY A 27 -5.70 -1.43 8.84
C GLY A 27 -6.49 -2.73 9.08
N GLY A 28 -6.39 -3.71 8.17
CA GLY A 28 -6.97 -5.04 8.37
C GLY A 28 -6.19 -5.94 9.33
N TYR A 29 -4.99 -5.53 9.75
CA TYR A 29 -4.13 -6.29 10.65
C TYR A 29 -4.27 -5.83 12.10
N GLY A 30 -4.34 -6.79 13.03
CA GLY A 30 -4.42 -6.53 14.48
C GLY A 30 -3.08 -6.33 15.18
N PHE A 31 -2.04 -5.90 14.44
CA PHE A 31 -0.67 -5.78 14.93
C PHE A 31 -0.28 -4.31 15.13
N ILE A 32 0.46 -4.02 16.21
CA ILE A 32 0.88 -2.66 16.55
C ILE A 32 1.77 -2.07 15.45
N GLU A 33 2.62 -2.88 14.81
CA GLU A 33 3.47 -2.45 13.70
C GLU A 33 2.65 -1.93 12.51
N CYS A 34 1.50 -2.56 12.23
CA CYS A 34 0.57 -2.11 11.20
C CYS A 34 -0.13 -0.81 11.60
N SER A 35 -0.55 -0.68 12.87
CA SER A 35 -1.14 0.57 13.37
C SER A 35 -0.15 1.74 13.28
N LEU A 36 1.13 1.52 13.60
CA LEU A 36 2.18 2.54 13.47
C LEU A 36 2.38 2.97 12.01
N LEU A 37 2.34 2.03 11.06
CA LEU A 37 2.39 2.37 9.64
C LEU A 37 1.14 3.14 9.16
N VAL A 38 -0.04 2.78 9.65
CA VAL A 38 -1.28 3.53 9.36
C VAL A 38 -1.18 4.96 9.92
N SER A 39 -0.73 5.14 11.16
CA SER A 39 -0.49 6.46 11.74
C SER A 39 0.55 7.24 10.94
N PHE A 40 1.64 6.59 10.50
CA PHE A 40 2.63 7.23 9.64
C PHE A 40 2.00 7.77 8.35
N LEU A 41 1.22 6.93 7.65
CA LEU A 41 0.53 7.30 6.42
C LEU A 41 -0.47 8.45 6.62
N GLN A 42 -1.19 8.46 7.74
CA GLN A 42 -2.21 9.47 8.03
C GLN A 42 -1.61 10.82 8.45
N LEU A 43 -0.51 10.81 9.20
CA LEU A 43 0.05 12.01 9.83
C LEU A 43 1.14 12.68 9.01
N PHE A 44 1.92 11.92 8.23
CA PHE A 44 3.12 12.43 7.56
C PHE A 44 3.08 12.35 6.03
N CYS A 45 2.22 11.50 5.44
CA CYS A 45 2.24 11.27 4.00
C CYS A 45 1.15 12.04 3.25
N ASN A 46 1.52 12.55 2.06
CA ASN A 46 0.58 13.04 1.06
C ASN A 46 -0.15 11.88 0.36
N GLU A 47 -1.15 12.19 -0.49
CA GLU A 47 -1.89 11.15 -1.21
C GLU A 47 -0.99 10.33 -2.14
N GLU A 48 -0.06 11.00 -2.82
CA GLU A 48 1.03 10.37 -3.57
C GLU A 48 2.27 10.22 -2.68
N LEU A 49 2.84 9.01 -2.66
CA LEU A 49 4.00 8.68 -1.86
C LEU A 49 5.29 8.86 -2.67
N GLY A 50 6.26 9.55 -2.08
CA GLY A 50 7.60 9.69 -2.62
C GLY A 50 8.46 8.46 -2.36
N VAL A 51 9.70 8.50 -2.87
CA VAL A 51 10.64 7.37 -2.77
C VAL A 51 10.98 7.05 -1.31
N ILE A 52 11.14 8.07 -0.46
CA ILE A 52 11.52 7.88 0.95
C ILE A 52 10.38 7.20 1.72
N GLU A 53 9.14 7.65 1.52
CA GLU A 53 7.96 7.05 2.16
C GLU A 53 7.79 5.60 1.72
N LEU A 54 7.92 5.34 0.41
CA LEU A 54 7.84 3.99 -0.15
C LEU A 54 8.93 3.07 0.41
N GLN A 55 10.17 3.56 0.54
CA GLN A 55 11.27 2.80 1.14
C GLN A 55 10.98 2.46 2.61
N TYR A 56 10.53 3.43 3.39
CA TYR A 56 10.19 3.23 4.79
C TYR A 56 9.10 2.15 4.96
N ILE A 57 8.02 2.24 4.17
CA ILE A 57 6.92 1.27 4.23
C ILE A 57 7.39 -0.12 3.82
N ARG A 58 8.17 -0.23 2.73
CA ARG A 58 8.73 -1.51 2.27
C ARG A 58 9.56 -2.17 3.36
N ASP A 59 10.45 -1.41 3.99
CA ASP A 59 11.39 -1.95 4.96
C ASP A 59 10.65 -2.40 6.23
N LYS A 60 9.64 -1.65 6.67
CA LYS A 60 8.77 -2.07 7.78
C LYS A 60 7.89 -3.26 7.44
N ALA A 61 7.36 -3.36 6.22
CA ALA A 61 6.63 -4.55 5.77
C ALA A 61 7.53 -5.79 5.77
N ARG A 62 8.80 -5.65 5.36
CA ARG A 62 9.78 -6.75 5.41
C ARG A 62 10.13 -7.16 6.84
N GLU A 63 10.40 -6.20 7.73
CA GLU A 63 10.63 -6.48 9.16
C GLU A 63 9.43 -7.23 9.78
N PHE A 64 8.21 -6.81 9.44
CA PHE A 64 6.99 -7.47 9.90
C PHE A 64 6.90 -8.92 9.39
N LEU A 65 7.12 -9.13 8.09
CA LEU A 65 7.06 -10.47 7.49
C LEU A 65 8.12 -11.41 8.09
N VAL A 66 9.34 -10.92 8.35
CA VAL A 66 10.39 -11.73 8.99
C VAL A 66 9.96 -12.24 10.38
N LYS A 67 9.17 -11.46 11.12
CA LYS A 67 8.74 -11.82 12.47
C LYS A 67 7.50 -12.71 12.50
N HIS A 68 6.55 -12.45 11.60
CA HIS A 68 5.18 -12.97 11.72
C HIS A 68 4.76 -13.87 10.56
N ASP A 69 5.40 -13.77 9.39
CA ASP A 69 4.94 -14.51 8.21
C ASP A 69 5.18 -16.01 8.34
N ASN A 70 4.08 -16.75 8.47
CA ASN A 70 4.06 -18.21 8.47
C ASN A 70 3.68 -18.80 7.09
N GLN A 71 3.77 -17.99 6.04
CA GLN A 71 3.42 -18.32 4.65
C GLN A 71 1.93 -18.54 4.39
N SER A 72 1.05 -18.35 5.38
CA SER A 72 -0.39 -18.42 5.15
C SER A 72 -0.90 -17.27 4.27
N ASP A 73 -2.11 -17.44 3.74
CA ASP A 73 -2.78 -16.42 2.91
C ASP A 73 -3.14 -15.16 3.70
N TYR A 74 -3.18 -15.24 5.03
CA TYR A 74 -3.39 -14.08 5.90
C TYR A 74 -2.33 -12.99 5.67
N PHE A 75 -1.09 -13.36 5.31
CA PHE A 75 0.01 -12.43 5.07
C PHE A 75 0.21 -12.05 3.60
N SER A 76 -0.64 -12.55 2.69
CA SER A 76 -0.54 -12.28 1.25
C SER A 76 -0.57 -10.78 0.92
N ALA A 77 -1.47 -10.02 1.56
CA ALA A 77 -1.56 -8.58 1.35
C ALA A 77 -0.29 -7.84 1.80
N MET A 78 0.34 -8.27 2.90
CA MET A 78 1.59 -7.69 3.37
C MET A 78 2.78 -8.00 2.44
N ARG A 79 2.87 -9.24 1.93
CA ARG A 79 3.83 -9.60 0.87
C ARG A 79 3.63 -8.74 -0.38
N GLN A 80 2.38 -8.53 -0.77
CA GLN A 80 2.05 -7.67 -1.91
C GLN A 80 2.45 -6.22 -1.66
N ILE A 81 2.23 -5.66 -0.46
CA ILE A 81 2.70 -4.31 -0.11
C ILE A 81 4.22 -4.18 -0.28
N SER A 82 4.98 -5.16 0.23
CA SER A 82 6.45 -5.18 0.10
C SER A 82 6.89 -5.20 -1.36
N GLN A 83 6.19 -5.95 -2.22
CA GLN A 83 6.48 -6.01 -3.65
C GLN A 83 6.05 -4.73 -4.39
N ASP A 84 4.82 -4.26 -4.17
CA ASP A 84 4.25 -3.07 -4.81
C ASP A 84 5.12 -1.83 -4.54
N THR A 85 5.59 -1.68 -3.30
CA THR A 85 6.50 -0.59 -2.90
C THR A 85 7.87 -0.70 -3.54
N HIS A 86 8.45 -1.91 -3.62
CA HIS A 86 9.70 -2.15 -4.34
C HIS A 86 9.60 -1.78 -5.83
N ASP A 87 8.51 -2.18 -6.48
CA ASP A 87 8.27 -1.90 -7.90
C ASP A 87 8.01 -0.42 -8.15
N ALA A 88 7.30 0.26 -7.24
CA ALA A 88 7.11 1.71 -7.29
C ALA A 88 8.45 2.46 -7.19
N ILE A 89 9.30 2.11 -6.22
CA ILE A 89 10.64 2.71 -6.06
C ILE A 89 11.47 2.50 -7.33
N THR A 90 11.50 1.27 -7.85
CA THR A 90 12.27 0.93 -9.05
C THR A 90 11.80 1.71 -10.27
N ARG A 91 10.48 1.93 -10.41
CA ARG A 91 9.93 2.76 -11.49
C ARG A 91 10.36 4.21 -11.36
N ILE A 92 10.22 4.82 -10.18
CA ILE A 92 10.55 6.24 -9.97
C ILE A 92 12.04 6.51 -10.26
N ILE A 93 12.94 5.64 -9.79
CA ILE A 93 14.39 5.81 -9.99
C ILE A 93 14.80 5.63 -11.46
N LYS A 94 14.07 4.83 -12.23
CA LYS A 94 14.39 4.57 -13.65
C LYS A 94 13.82 5.61 -14.62
N VAL A 95 12.98 6.54 -14.17
CA VAL A 95 12.50 7.63 -15.02
C VAL A 95 13.61 8.68 -15.12
N PRO A 96 14.18 8.96 -16.31
CA PRO A 96 15.11 10.08 -16.47
C PRO A 96 14.34 11.39 -16.23
N LEU A 97 14.95 12.30 -15.45
CA LEU A 97 14.47 13.67 -15.26
C LEU A 97 14.33 14.41 -16.59
#